data_AF-A0A0P9UY47-F1
#
_entry.id   AF-A0A0P9UY47-F1
#
_cell.length_a   1.000
_cell.length_b   1.000
_cell.length_c   1.000
_cell.angle_alpha   90.00
_cell.angle_beta   90.00
_cell.angle_gamma   90.00
#
_symmetry.space_group_name_H-M   'P 1'
#
loop_
_entity.id
_entity.type
_entity.pdbx_description
1 polymer ?
#
loop_
_entity_poly.entity_id
_entity_poly.type
_entity_poly.pdbx_seq_one_letter_code
_entity_poly.pdbx_strand_id
1 'polypeptide(L)'
;MPKAVSVWQFDKSAQEVSRDFSREKRLLTPRHFKAVFDSPTGKVPGKNLLLLARNNDLDHPRLGLVIGKKSVKLSVERNRLKRLMRESFRQHQDSLVGWDIVIVARKGLGDVENPELIQHFGKLWKRLARSRPIPEEKSEPAGVDSPDA
;
A
#
# COMPACT_ATOMS: atom_id res chain seq x y z
N MET A 1 -10.20 42.99 -31.12
CA MET A 1 -10.05 41.62 -31.67
C MET A 1 -9.50 40.73 -30.55
N PRO A 2 -10.31 39.81 -29.99
CA PRO A 2 -9.99 39.12 -28.75
C PRO A 2 -9.07 37.91 -28.98
N LYS A 3 -8.08 37.71 -28.10
CA LYS A 3 -7.28 36.48 -28.06
C LYS A 3 -8.03 35.43 -27.23
N ALA A 4 -8.23 34.27 -27.84
CA ALA A 4 -8.94 33.13 -27.30
C ALA A 4 -8.30 32.62 -26.00
N VAL A 5 -9.15 32.34 -25.02
CA VAL A 5 -8.83 31.61 -23.79
C VAL A 5 -8.85 30.12 -24.15
N SER A 6 -7.70 29.46 -24.10
CA SER A 6 -7.60 28.01 -24.26
C SER A 6 -7.93 27.36 -22.91
N VAL A 7 -9.15 26.83 -22.84
CA VAL A 7 -9.66 25.95 -21.79
C VAL A 7 -8.81 24.68 -21.75
N TRP A 8 -7.99 24.52 -20.71
CA TRP A 8 -7.34 23.24 -20.44
C TRP A 8 -8.35 22.29 -19.79
N GLN A 9 -8.98 21.49 -20.64
CA GLN A 9 -9.80 20.36 -20.24
C GLN A 9 -8.86 19.27 -19.67
N PHE A 10 -8.61 19.30 -18.36
CA PHE A 10 -7.99 18.18 -17.66
C PHE A 10 -9.03 17.07 -17.50
N ASP A 11 -9.19 16.25 -18.53
CA ASP A 11 -9.81 14.94 -18.37
C ASP A 11 -8.76 13.96 -17.84
N LYS A 12 -8.44 14.08 -16.54
CA LYS A 12 -7.87 12.95 -15.82
C LYS A 12 -9.03 12.04 -15.48
N SER A 13 -9.28 11.10 -16.37
CA SER A 13 -9.98 9.86 -16.07
C SER A 13 -9.30 9.22 -14.86
N ALA A 14 -9.88 9.49 -13.68
CA ALA A 14 -9.57 8.77 -12.46
C ALA A 14 -9.85 7.31 -12.78
N GLN A 15 -8.80 6.53 -13.06
CA GLN A 15 -8.89 5.08 -13.09
C GLN A 15 -9.56 4.69 -11.77
N GLU A 16 -10.83 4.28 -11.84
CA GLU A 16 -11.56 3.68 -10.73
C GLU A 16 -10.88 2.36 -10.40
N VAL A 17 -9.77 2.43 -9.67
CA VAL A 17 -9.16 1.26 -9.05
C VAL A 17 -10.19 0.78 -8.05
N SER A 18 -10.96 -0.25 -8.43
CA SER A 18 -11.95 -0.89 -7.56
C SER A 18 -11.33 -1.03 -6.18
N ARG A 19 -11.92 -0.44 -5.15
CA ARG A 19 -11.35 -0.48 -3.78
C ARG A 19 -11.49 -1.86 -3.15
N ASP A 20 -12.09 -2.82 -3.85
CA ASP A 20 -12.31 -4.15 -3.29
C ASP A 20 -11.01 -4.84 -2.92
N PHE A 21 -11.04 -5.54 -1.79
CA PHE A 21 -9.91 -6.30 -1.29
C PHE A 21 -9.91 -7.72 -1.89
N SER A 22 -9.79 -7.75 -3.22
CA SER A 22 -9.75 -8.97 -4.05
C SER A 22 -8.48 -9.78 -3.80
N ARG A 23 -8.43 -11.01 -4.33
CA ARG A 23 -7.34 -11.96 -4.11
C ARG A 23 -5.97 -11.41 -4.53
N GLU A 24 -5.93 -10.62 -5.60
CA GLU A 24 -4.71 -10.03 -6.18
C GLU A 24 -4.03 -9.03 -5.25
N LYS A 25 -4.81 -8.32 -4.42
CA LYS A 25 -4.30 -7.36 -3.43
C LYS A 25 -3.82 -8.03 -2.15
N ARG A 26 -3.67 -9.36 -2.14
CA ARG A 26 -3.23 -10.14 -0.98
C ARG A 26 -1.88 -10.79 -1.26
N LEU A 27 -0.97 -10.71 -0.29
CA LEU A 27 0.21 -11.57 -0.28
C LEU A 27 -0.24 -12.96 0.21
N LEU A 28 -0.21 -13.95 -0.68
CA LEU A 28 -0.69 -15.31 -0.39
C LEU A 28 0.43 -16.34 -0.28
N THR A 29 1.52 -16.16 -1.02
CA THR A 29 2.57 -17.17 -1.12
C THR A 29 3.72 -16.89 -0.14
N PRO A 30 4.32 -17.91 0.49
CA PRO A 30 5.46 -17.74 1.38
C PRO A 30 6.63 -17.00 0.72
N ARG A 31 6.84 -17.20 -0.59
CA ARG A 31 7.86 -16.51 -1.38
C ARG A 31 7.66 -15.00 -1.37
N HIS A 32 6.42 -14.52 -1.49
CA HIS A 32 6.14 -13.08 -1.43
C HIS A 32 6.40 -12.51 -0.03
N PHE A 33 6.02 -13.23 1.03
CA PHE A 33 6.35 -12.80 2.40
C PHE A 33 7.87 -12.74 2.61
N LYS A 34 8.60 -13.80 2.22
CA LYS A 34 10.07 -13.87 2.34
C LYS A 34 10.74 -12.71 1.62
N ALA A 35 10.29 -12.38 0.40
CA ALA A 35 10.82 -11.27 -0.38
C ALA A 35 10.72 -9.91 0.35
N VAL A 36 9.62 -9.66 1.07
CA VAL A 36 9.44 -8.43 1.88
C VAL A 36 10.30 -8.47 3.15
N PHE A 37 10.47 -9.63 3.78
CA PHE A 37 11.27 -9.78 4.98
C PHE A 37 12.78 -9.65 4.74
N ASP A 38 13.28 -10.20 3.63
CA ASP A 38 14.71 -10.24 3.32
C ASP A 38 15.26 -8.89 2.85
N SER A 39 14.45 -8.10 2.14
CA SER A 39 14.89 -6.84 1.51
C SER A 39 13.78 -5.79 1.51
N PRO A 40 13.40 -5.26 2.68
CA PRO A 40 12.39 -4.21 2.78
C PRO A 40 12.98 -2.86 2.33
N THR A 41 12.37 -2.25 1.31
CA THR A 41 12.67 -0.87 0.87
C THR A 41 12.09 0.17 1.83
N GLY A 42 10.99 -0.17 2.51
CA GLY A 42 10.31 0.67 3.48
C GLY A 42 10.13 -0.03 4.82
N LYS A 43 10.41 0.68 5.92
CA LYS A 43 10.21 0.17 7.28
C LYS A 43 9.63 1.25 8.16
N VAL A 44 8.43 1.00 8.70
CA VAL A 44 7.76 1.93 9.58
C VAL A 44 7.45 1.24 10.91
N PRO A 45 8.25 1.49 11.96
CA PRO A 45 7.94 0.99 13.29
C PRO A 45 6.75 1.74 13.90
N GLY A 46 5.85 0.99 14.52
CA GLY A 46 4.79 1.48 15.40
C GLY A 46 4.91 0.87 16.80
N LYS A 47 4.08 1.33 17.74
CA LYS A 47 4.14 0.93 19.16
C LYS A 47 3.97 -0.59 19.37
N ASN A 48 2.94 -1.19 18.78
CA ASN A 48 2.63 -2.62 18.92
C ASN A 48 2.60 -3.37 17.59
N LEU A 49 3.20 -2.79 16.55
CA LEU A 49 3.20 -3.36 15.22
C LEU A 49 4.38 -2.83 14.39
N LEU A 50 4.73 -3.54 13.33
CA LEU A 50 5.74 -3.14 12.36
C LEU A 50 5.17 -3.25 10.95
N LEU A 51 5.35 -2.22 10.14
CA LEU A 51 5.12 -2.29 8.69
C LEU A 51 6.47 -2.50 8.02
N LEU A 52 6.56 -3.56 7.23
CA LEU A 52 7.60 -3.78 6.25
C LEU A 52 6.98 -3.62 4.88
N ALA A 53 7.69 -2.96 3.98
CA ALA A 53 7.23 -2.75 2.64
C ALA A 53 8.38 -2.91 1.66
N ARG A 54 8.06 -3.42 0.49
CA ARG A 54 8.98 -3.57 -0.63
C ARG A 54 8.27 -3.10 -1.90
N ASN A 55 9.01 -2.43 -2.78
CA ASN A 55 8.45 -2.06 -4.08
C ASN A 55 8.04 -3.34 -4.84
N ASN A 56 6.85 -3.29 -5.44
CA ASN A 56 6.39 -4.25 -6.41
C ASN A 56 6.23 -3.53 -7.75
N ASP A 57 6.43 -4.25 -8.85
CA ASP A 57 6.29 -3.69 -10.20
C ASP A 57 4.83 -3.84 -10.69
N LEU A 58 3.87 -3.61 -9.80
CA LEU A 58 2.44 -3.77 -10.06
C LEU A 58 1.70 -2.46 -9.87
N ASP A 59 0.62 -2.28 -10.63
CA ASP A 59 -0.26 -1.11 -10.55
C ASP A 59 -1.20 -1.15 -9.33
N HIS A 60 -1.04 -2.12 -8.44
CA HIS A 60 -1.83 -2.24 -7.23
C HIS A 60 -1.00 -2.66 -6.01
N PRO A 61 -1.37 -2.18 -4.81
CA PRO A 61 -0.73 -2.64 -3.58
C PRO A 61 -1.13 -4.08 -3.24
N ARG A 62 -0.25 -4.80 -2.53
CA ARG A 62 -0.57 -6.11 -1.93
C ARG A 62 -0.32 -6.10 -0.44
N LEU A 63 -1.25 -6.66 0.33
CA LEU A 63 -1.18 -6.72 1.80
C LEU A 63 -0.98 -8.15 2.31
N GLY A 64 -0.01 -8.32 3.19
CA GLY A 64 0.23 -9.49 4.01
C GLY A 64 0.06 -9.15 5.49
N LEU A 65 -0.57 -10.06 6.24
CA LEU A 65 -0.80 -9.90 7.67
C LEU A 65 -0.15 -11.04 8.44
N VAL A 66 0.74 -10.70 9.39
CA VAL A 66 1.42 -11.66 10.25
C VAL A 66 1.01 -11.40 11.69
N ILE A 67 0.04 -12.18 12.18
CA ILE A 67 -0.46 -12.12 13.56
C ILE A 67 -0.29 -13.48 14.22
N GLY A 68 0.81 -13.64 14.95
CA GLY A 68 1.13 -14.89 15.64
C GLY A 68 0.34 -15.08 16.94
N LYS A 69 0.13 -16.34 17.34
CA LYS A 69 -0.49 -16.71 18.63
C LYS A 69 0.24 -16.11 19.85
N LYS A 70 1.57 -15.94 19.75
CA LYS A 70 2.41 -15.32 20.79
C LYS A 70 2.10 -13.83 21.00
N SER A 71 1.77 -13.11 19.92
CA SER A 71 1.47 -11.68 19.98
C SER A 71 0.04 -11.41 20.43
N VAL A 72 -0.91 -12.24 19.99
CA VAL A 72 -2.35 -12.11 20.28
C VAL A 72 -2.93 -13.51 20.50
N LYS A 73 -3.32 -13.80 21.74
CA LYS A 73 -3.71 -15.16 22.17
C LYS A 73 -5.07 -15.57 21.63
N LEU A 74 -6.08 -14.69 21.70
CA LEU A 74 -7.45 -15.01 21.33
C LEU A 74 -7.65 -14.94 19.82
N SER A 75 -8.33 -15.94 19.25
CA SER A 75 -8.66 -15.99 17.82
C SER A 75 -9.58 -14.86 17.40
N VAL A 76 -10.52 -14.48 18.26
CA VAL A 76 -11.48 -13.40 18.05
C VAL A 76 -10.74 -12.06 17.91
N GLU A 77 -9.76 -11.78 18.76
CA GLU A 77 -8.92 -10.59 18.67
C GLU A 77 -8.08 -10.57 17.39
N ARG A 78 -7.45 -11.70 17.02
CA ARG A 78 -6.74 -11.79 15.73
C ARG A 78 -7.66 -11.51 14.55
N ASN A 79 -8.89 -12.01 14.59
CA ASN A 79 -9.88 -11.79 13.53
C ASN A 79 -10.34 -10.32 13.49
N ARG A 80 -10.56 -9.70 14.65
CA ARG A 80 -10.82 -8.26 14.80
C ARG A 80 -9.70 -7.43 14.15
N LEU A 81 -8.44 -7.70 14.54
CA LEU A 81 -7.27 -7.00 13.99
C LEU A 81 -7.14 -7.18 12.49
N LYS A 82 -7.29 -8.41 11.97
CA LYS A 82 -7.28 -8.67 10.52
C LYS A 82 -8.36 -7.90 9.77
N ARG A 83 -9.55 -7.73 10.37
CA ARG A 83 -10.65 -6.93 9.78
C ARG A 83 -10.26 -5.44 9.75
N LEU A 84 -9.82 -4.88 10.87
CA LEU A 84 -9.42 -3.47 10.96
C LEU A 84 -8.24 -3.13 10.04
N MET A 85 -7.24 -3.99 9.97
CA MET A 85 -6.08 -3.78 9.10
C MET A 85 -6.47 -3.78 7.61
N ARG A 86 -7.36 -4.68 7.19
CA ARG A 86 -7.85 -4.72 5.81
C ARG A 86 -8.73 -3.54 5.46
N GLU A 87 -9.60 -3.14 6.40
CA GLU A 87 -10.44 -1.96 6.26
C GLU A 87 -9.59 -0.71 6.08
N SER A 88 -8.63 -0.51 6.98
CA SER A 88 -7.73 0.63 6.92
C SER A 88 -6.88 0.62 5.65
N PHE A 89 -6.37 -0.54 5.22
CA PHE A 89 -5.67 -0.67 3.96
C PHE A 89 -6.56 -0.32 2.77
N ARG A 90 -7.82 -0.77 2.74
CA ARG A 90 -8.78 -0.45 1.67
C ARG A 90 -8.93 1.05 1.46
N GLN A 91 -8.98 1.81 2.55
CA GLN A 91 -9.12 3.28 2.51
C GLN A 91 -7.86 4.01 2.00
N HIS A 92 -6.70 3.34 1.97
CA HIS A 92 -5.41 3.96 1.63
C HIS A 92 -4.75 3.36 0.37
N GLN A 93 -5.45 2.49 -0.38
CA GLN A 93 -4.87 1.76 -1.52
C GLN A 93 -4.23 2.69 -2.55
N ASP A 94 -4.91 3.80 -2.87
CA ASP A 94 -4.48 4.78 -3.87
C ASP A 94 -3.08 5.36 -3.56
N SER A 95 -2.79 5.58 -2.26
CA SER A 95 -1.49 6.11 -1.80
C SER A 95 -0.38 5.06 -1.69
N LEU A 96 -0.72 3.78 -1.83
CA LEU A 96 0.17 2.64 -1.58
C LEU A 96 0.46 1.83 -2.83
N VAL A 97 0.01 2.26 -4.02
CA VAL A 97 0.29 1.61 -5.31
C VAL A 97 1.79 1.35 -5.48
N GLY A 98 2.13 0.18 -6.02
CA GLY A 98 3.52 -0.23 -6.20
C GLY A 98 4.18 -0.85 -4.96
N TRP A 99 3.42 -1.20 -3.91
CA TRP A 99 3.97 -1.77 -2.68
C TRP A 99 3.44 -3.16 -2.31
N ASP A 100 4.36 -4.06 -1.98
CA ASP A 100 4.10 -5.25 -1.18
C ASP A 100 4.33 -4.93 0.29
N ILE A 101 3.26 -4.98 1.09
CA ILE A 101 3.30 -4.54 2.49
C ILE A 101 2.97 -5.71 3.40
N VAL A 102 3.82 -5.95 4.39
CA VAL A 102 3.59 -6.92 5.46
C VAL A 102 3.44 -6.19 6.80
N ILE A 103 2.28 -6.34 7.43
CA ILE A 103 2.05 -5.89 8.80
C ILE A 103 2.37 -7.04 9.76
N VAL A 104 3.31 -6.80 10.67
CA VAL A 104 3.67 -7.73 11.74
C VAL A 104 3.12 -7.22 13.06
N ALA A 105 2.17 -7.96 13.64
CA ALA A 105 1.63 -7.66 14.95
C ALA A 105 2.61 -8.08 16.06
N ARG A 106 2.89 -7.16 17.00
CA ARG A 106 3.68 -7.42 18.19
C ARG A 106 2.78 -7.55 19.43
N LYS A 107 3.38 -7.94 20.55
CA LYS A 107 2.68 -8.09 21.84
C LYS A 107 1.97 -6.78 22.23
N GLY A 108 0.79 -6.91 22.81
CA GLY A 108 -0.03 -5.79 23.27
C GLY A 108 -0.94 -5.17 22.20
N LEU A 109 -0.87 -5.60 20.93
CA LEU A 109 -1.75 -5.06 19.88
C LEU A 109 -3.23 -5.49 20.06
N GLY A 110 -3.45 -6.68 20.64
CA GLY A 110 -4.79 -7.20 20.91
C GLY A 110 -5.57 -6.39 21.93
N ASP A 111 -4.86 -5.75 22.86
CA ASP A 111 -5.41 -5.00 24.00
C ASP A 111 -5.80 -3.55 23.63
N VAL A 112 -5.41 -3.08 22.44
CA VAL A 112 -5.70 -1.73 21.96
C VAL A 112 -7.12 -1.65 21.40
N GLU A 113 -7.85 -0.61 21.80
CA GLU A 113 -9.20 -0.33 21.34
C GLU A 113 -9.25 0.08 19.86
N ASN A 114 -10.42 -0.09 19.24
CA ASN A 114 -10.61 0.19 17.82
C ASN A 114 -10.26 1.63 17.42
N PRO A 115 -10.70 2.69 18.14
CA PRO A 115 -10.43 4.07 17.72
C PRO A 115 -8.93 4.37 17.69
N GLU A 116 -8.19 3.93 18.71
CA GLU A 116 -6.74 4.12 18.79
C GLU A 116 -6.02 3.35 17.68
N LEU A 117 -6.44 2.11 17.39
CA LEU A 117 -5.87 1.33 16.28
C LEU A 117 -6.08 2.01 14.93
N ILE A 118 -7.28 2.52 14.65
CA ILE A 118 -7.59 3.20 13.38
C ILE A 118 -6.70 4.44 13.21
N GLN A 119 -6.57 5.25 14.26
CA GLN A 119 -5.69 6.42 14.24
C GLN A 119 -4.22 6.01 14.04
N HIS A 120 -3.77 4.95 14.71
CA HIS A 120 -2.42 4.41 14.55
C HIS A 120 -2.16 3.95 13.12
N PHE A 121 -3.06 3.18 12.51
CA PHE A 121 -2.90 2.74 11.11
C PHE A 121 -2.84 3.92 10.16
N GLY A 122 -3.74 4.91 10.28
CA GLY A 122 -3.72 6.11 9.43
C GLY A 122 -2.38 6.86 9.49
N LYS A 123 -1.79 7.02 10.69
CA LYS A 123 -0.47 7.65 10.84
C LYS A 123 0.64 6.83 10.16
N LEU A 124 0.59 5.51 10.27
CA LEU A 124 1.59 4.61 9.70
C LEU A 124 1.51 4.57 8.16
N TRP A 125 0.32 4.53 7.58
CA TRP A 125 0.12 4.60 6.12
C TRP A 125 0.69 5.89 5.55
N LYS A 126 0.39 7.03 6.17
CA LYS A 126 0.94 8.34 5.76
C LYS A 126 2.46 8.41 5.87
N ARG A 127 3.07 7.72 6.83
CA ARG A 127 4.53 7.62 6.94
C ARG A 127 5.11 6.73 5.85
N LEU A 128 4.45 5.61 5.56
CA LEU A 128 4.89 4.68 4.52
C LEU A 128 4.78 5.29 3.11
N ALA A 129 3.68 5.97 2.80
CA ALA A 129 3.48 6.63 1.51
C ALA A 129 4.55 7.70 1.22
N ARG A 130 5.02 8.40 2.26
CA ARG A 130 6.11 9.40 2.15
C ARG A 130 7.49 8.79 1.90
N SER A 131 7.69 7.52 2.25
CA SER A 131 8.94 6.81 2.00
C SER A 131 9.04 6.20 0.60
N ARG A 132 8.06 6.46 -0.28
CA ARG A 132 8.10 5.97 -1.66
C ARG A 132 9.23 6.67 -2.42
N PRO A 133 10.22 5.93 -2.95
CA PRO A 133 11.07 6.48 -3.99
C PRO A 133 10.18 6.71 -5.22
N ILE A 134 10.19 7.94 -5.73
CA ILE A 134 9.43 8.35 -6.92
C ILE A 134 9.75 7.34 -8.03
N PRO A 135 8.76 6.62 -8.59
CA PRO A 135 9.00 5.84 -9.78
C PRO A 135 9.34 6.84 -10.89
N GLU A 136 10.51 6.69 -11.49
CA GLU A 136 10.80 7.35 -12.76
C GLU A 136 9.65 7.01 -13.71
N GLU A 137 8.89 8.04 -14.11
CA GLU A 137 7.93 7.92 -15.19
C GLU A 137 8.65 7.25 -16.36
N LYS A 138 8.08 6.16 -16.89
CA LYS A 138 8.54 5.58 -18.15
C LYS A 138 8.58 6.71 -19.18
N SER A 139 9.77 7.23 -19.44
CA SER A 139 10.05 8.02 -20.63
C SER A 139 9.76 7.10 -21.80
N GLU A 140 8.65 7.36 -22.49
CA GLU A 140 8.48 6.87 -23.84
C GLU A 140 9.73 7.27 -24.64
N PRO A 141 10.44 6.35 -25.31
CA PRO A 141 11.44 6.76 -26.28
C PRO A 141 10.69 7.47 -27.40
N ALA A 142 10.85 8.80 -27.43
CA ALA A 142 10.38 9.66 -28.48
C ALA A 142 10.77 9.11 -29.85
N GLY A 143 9.81 9.06 -30.76
CA GLY A 143 10.01 9.30 -32.18
C GLY A 143 10.90 8.28 -32.91
N VAL A 144 10.23 7.40 -33.65
CA VAL A 144 10.75 6.81 -34.89
C VAL A 144 11.34 7.95 -35.75
N ASP A 145 12.66 8.02 -35.83
CA ASP A 145 13.34 8.81 -36.86
C ASP A 145 13.24 7.99 -38.15
N SER A 146 12.39 8.44 -39.07
CA SER A 146 12.34 7.91 -40.42
C SER A 146 12.36 9.09 -41.39
N PRO A 147 13.56 9.42 -41.92
CA PRO A 147 13.67 10.10 -43.18
C PRO A 147 14.28 9.12 -44.18
N ASP A 148 13.50 8.63 -45.13
CA ASP A 148 14.06 8.38 -46.46
C ASP A 148 12.98 8.63 -47.50
N ALA A 149 13.33 9.55 -48.39
CA ALA A 149 12.63 9.99 -49.58
C ALA A 149 13.15 9.22 -50.80
#